data_AF-A0A7R8ZEU8-F1
#
_entry.id   AF-A0A7R8ZEU8-F1
#
_cell.length_a   1.000
_cell.length_b   1.000
_cell.length_c   1.000
_cell.angle_alpha   90.00
_cell.angle_beta   90.00
_cell.angle_gamma   90.00
#
_symmetry.space_group_name_H-M   'P 1'
#
loop_
_entity.id
_entity.type
_entity.pdbx_description
1 polymer ?
#
loop_
_entity_poly.entity_id
_entity_poly.type
_entity_poly.pdbx_seq_one_letter_code
_entity_poly.pdbx_strand_id
1 'polypeptide(L)'
;WHHNPGHLPVTEVSVDPCLTRVLRPHQRTGLVFLYECVVGMKLEGHFGAILADEMGLGKTLQCVALVWTLLKQGPYGSRAVLNRVLVVTPSSLVANWSKEFQRWLGRERLTTFVVDQKSKPKEFANLPHVRVMLISYEMFVRYHGDVRDIQFDLLICDEGHRLKNTNIRAATVTPSGHL
;
A
#
# COMPACT_ATOMS: atom_id res chain seq x y z
N TRP A 1 10.06 -23.84 2.99
CA TRP A 1 9.72 -22.82 1.97
C TRP A 1 8.22 -22.52 2.04
N HIS A 2 7.74 -21.96 3.15
CA HIS A 2 6.31 -21.77 3.40
C HIS A 2 5.64 -20.72 2.50
N HIS A 3 6.44 -19.87 1.84
CA HIS A 3 5.95 -18.74 1.03
C HIS A 3 5.91 -19.00 -0.49
N ASN A 4 6.33 -20.18 -0.97
CA ASN A 4 6.27 -20.57 -2.39
C ASN A 4 5.68 -21.97 -2.58
N PRO A 5 4.41 -22.18 -2.22
CA PRO A 5 3.76 -23.51 -2.31
C PRO A 5 3.71 -24.04 -3.74
N GLY A 6 3.59 -23.15 -4.73
CA GLY A 6 3.56 -23.49 -6.15
C GLY A 6 4.93 -23.80 -6.77
N HIS A 7 6.02 -23.83 -5.99
CA HIS A 7 7.39 -24.04 -6.47
C HIS A 7 7.76 -23.16 -7.68
N LEU A 8 7.24 -21.93 -7.71
CA LEU A 8 7.48 -20.98 -8.78
C LEU A 8 8.95 -20.57 -8.80
N PRO A 9 9.50 -20.19 -9.96
CA PRO A 9 10.86 -19.70 -10.04
C PRO A 9 11.01 -18.45 -9.17
N VAL A 10 12.08 -18.42 -8.38
CA VAL A 10 12.44 -17.25 -7.60
C VAL A 10 13.01 -16.20 -8.56
N THR A 11 12.43 -15.00 -8.53
CA THR A 11 12.91 -13.87 -9.34
C THR A 11 13.42 -12.78 -8.41
N GLU A 12 14.50 -12.11 -8.81
CA GLU A 12 14.93 -10.89 -8.17
C GLU A 12 13.85 -9.80 -8.31
N VAL A 13 13.49 -9.17 -7.19
CA VAL A 13 12.58 -8.03 -7.18
C VAL A 13 13.41 -6.76 -7.22
N SER A 14 13.14 -5.92 -8.21
CA SER A 14 13.86 -4.66 -8.42
C SER A 14 12.91 -3.47 -8.31
N VAL A 15 13.38 -2.41 -7.67
CA VAL A 15 12.64 -1.15 -7.58
C VAL A 15 12.81 -0.39 -8.90
N ASP A 16 11.71 0.14 -9.43
CA ASP A 16 11.69 0.86 -10.71
C ASP A 16 12.73 1.99 -10.75
N PRO A 17 13.53 2.11 -11.83
CA PRO A 17 14.54 3.16 -11.98
C PRO A 17 14.02 4.59 -11.77
N CYS A 18 12.75 4.87 -12.07
CA CYS A 18 12.18 6.20 -11.86
C CYS A 18 12.15 6.59 -10.36
N LEU A 19 12.01 5.60 -9.48
CA LEU A 19 11.96 5.77 -8.03
C LEU A 19 13.35 5.67 -7.41
N THR A 20 14.18 4.71 -7.84
CA THR A 20 15.52 4.52 -7.25
C THR A 20 16.42 5.75 -7.45
N ARG A 21 16.23 6.48 -8.56
CA ARG A 21 16.94 7.74 -8.84
C ARG A 21 16.62 8.86 -7.85
N VAL A 22 15.43 8.87 -7.26
CA VAL A 22 14.97 9.94 -6.36
C VAL A 22 15.02 9.56 -4.88
N LEU A 23 15.07 8.25 -4.57
CA LEU A 23 15.20 7.75 -3.20
C LEU A 23 16.60 8.02 -2.64
N ARG A 24 16.66 8.68 -1.48
CA ARG A 24 17.87 8.88 -0.67
C ARG A 24 18.33 7.56 -0.04
N PRO A 25 19.62 7.41 0.34
CA PRO A 25 20.15 6.17 0.91
C PRO A 25 19.32 5.61 2.07
N HIS A 26 18.94 6.44 3.05
CA HIS A 26 18.12 5.99 4.18
C HIS A 26 16.72 5.53 3.76
N GLN A 27 16.14 6.16 2.73
CA GLN A 27 14.83 5.79 2.18
C GLN A 27 14.87 4.45 1.46
N ARG A 28 16.01 4.10 0.84
CA ARG A 28 16.21 2.78 0.23
C ARG A 28 16.25 1.69 1.30
N THR A 29 16.97 1.94 2.40
CA THR A 29 17.00 1.03 3.54
C THR A 29 15.61 0.85 4.15
N GLY A 30 14.87 1.96 4.34
CA GLY A 30 13.50 1.91 4.84
C GLY A 30 12.55 1.16 3.90
N LEU A 31 12.68 1.34 2.58
CA LEU A 31 11.90 0.60 1.59
C LEU A 31 12.18 -0.91 1.64
N VAL A 32 13.44 -1.33 1.74
CA VAL A 32 13.81 -2.75 1.88
C VAL A 32 13.21 -3.32 3.17
N PHE A 33 13.35 -2.61 4.29
CA PHE A 33 12.73 -3.00 5.56
C PHE A 33 11.22 -3.19 5.44
N LEU A 34 10.51 -2.22 4.84
CA LEU A 34 9.07 -2.30 4.63
C LEU A 34 8.70 -3.50 3.77
N TYR A 35 9.43 -3.74 2.68
CA TYR A 35 9.21 -4.86 1.78
C TYR A 35 9.36 -6.19 2.53
N GLU A 36 10.49 -6.39 3.23
CA GLU A 36 10.76 -7.61 4.01
C GLU A 36 9.66 -7.89 5.04
N CYS A 37 9.17 -6.86 5.72
CA CYS A 37 8.08 -6.99 6.69
C CYS A 37 6.75 -7.34 6.03
N VAL A 38 6.35 -6.63 4.97
CA VAL A 38 5.04 -6.82 4.32
C VAL A 38 4.94 -8.17 3.61
N VAL A 39 6.04 -8.69 3.07
CA VAL A 39 6.06 -10.01 2.41
C VAL A 39 6.37 -11.16 3.37
N GLY A 40 6.52 -10.90 4.68
CA GLY A 40 6.75 -11.93 5.71
C GLY A 40 8.17 -12.52 5.73
N MET A 41 9.14 -11.86 5.10
CA MET A 41 10.56 -12.27 5.12
C MET A 41 11.27 -11.86 6.41
N LYS A 42 10.77 -10.81 7.09
CA LYS A 42 11.42 -10.30 8.31
C LYS A 42 11.12 -11.14 9.54
N LEU A 43 9.86 -11.54 9.71
CA LEU A 43 9.37 -12.30 10.85
C LEU A 43 8.22 -13.20 10.38
N GLU A 44 8.41 -14.51 10.49
CA GLU A 44 7.45 -15.50 10.02
C GLU A 44 6.08 -15.34 10.73
N GLY A 45 5.00 -15.35 9.95
CA GLY A 45 3.64 -15.13 10.47
C GLY A 45 3.27 -13.66 10.71
N HIS A 46 4.18 -12.71 10.46
CA HIS A 46 3.93 -11.28 10.61
C HIS A 46 4.11 -10.54 9.27
N PHE A 47 3.08 -9.77 8.87
CA PHE A 47 3.01 -9.08 7.57
C PHE A 47 2.86 -7.56 7.70
N GLY A 48 3.26 -6.99 8.82
CA GLY A 48 3.08 -5.58 9.16
C GLY A 48 4.38 -4.87 9.45
N ALA A 49 4.41 -3.56 9.23
CA ALA A 49 5.55 -2.70 9.54
C ALA A 49 5.09 -1.38 10.15
N ILE A 50 5.93 -0.81 11.02
CA ILE A 50 5.74 0.55 11.55
C ILE A 50 6.93 1.39 11.06
N LEU A 51 6.64 2.41 10.26
CA LEU A 51 7.64 3.39 9.84
C LEU A 51 7.58 4.61 10.77
N ALA A 52 8.42 4.60 11.79
CA ALA A 52 8.46 5.61 12.85
C ALA A 52 9.60 6.64 12.68
N ASP A 53 10.16 6.76 11.48
CA ASP A 53 11.17 7.77 11.14
C ASP A 53 10.67 9.18 11.45
N GLU A 54 11.58 10.11 11.72
CA GLU A 54 11.28 11.52 11.96
C GLU A 54 10.43 12.13 10.83
N MET A 55 9.62 13.15 11.20
CA MET A 55 8.85 13.92 10.23
C MET A 55 9.80 14.60 9.23
N GLY A 56 9.42 14.62 7.95
CA GLY A 56 10.25 15.23 6.90
C GLY A 56 11.28 14.30 6.22
N LEU A 57 11.49 13.07 6.72
CA LEU A 57 12.42 12.10 6.08
C LEU A 57 11.87 11.43 4.80
N GLY A 58 10.70 11.84 4.32
CA GLY A 58 10.09 11.38 3.08
C GLY A 58 9.52 9.96 3.14
N LYS A 59 8.89 9.61 4.28
CA LYS A 59 8.16 8.35 4.49
C LYS A 59 7.15 8.06 3.39
N THR A 60 6.42 9.08 2.93
CA THR A 60 5.43 8.95 1.84
C THR A 60 6.05 8.40 0.56
N LEU A 61 7.23 8.89 0.16
CA LEU A 61 7.93 8.39 -1.03
C LEU A 61 8.35 6.92 -0.86
N GLN A 62 8.78 6.52 0.34
CA GLN A 62 9.08 5.10 0.64
C GLN A 62 7.83 4.23 0.47
N CYS A 63 6.68 4.67 0.99
CA CYS A 63 5.41 3.98 0.83
C CYS A 63 4.95 3.92 -0.64
N VAL A 64 5.07 5.01 -1.40
CA VAL A 64 4.74 5.02 -2.84
C VAL A 64 5.61 4.02 -3.60
N ALA A 65 6.91 3.97 -3.29
CA ALA A 65 7.83 3.04 -3.92
C ALA A 65 7.52 1.58 -3.56
N LEU A 66 7.15 1.31 -2.31
CA LEU A 66 6.71 -0.01 -1.85
C LEU A 66 5.46 -0.46 -2.61
N VAL A 67 4.43 0.38 -2.65
CA VAL A 67 3.17 0.11 -3.35
C VAL A 67 3.43 -0.17 -4.82
N TRP A 68 4.22 0.66 -5.50
CA TRP A 68 4.54 0.44 -6.91
C TRP A 68 5.24 -0.88 -7.15
N THR A 69 6.25 -1.19 -6.33
CA THR A 69 7.04 -2.43 -6.46
C THR A 69 6.14 -3.65 -6.30
N LEU A 70 5.34 -3.69 -5.23
CA LEU A 70 4.46 -4.82 -4.94
C LEU A 70 3.28 -4.96 -5.92
N LEU A 71 2.83 -3.86 -6.53
CA LEU A 71 1.83 -3.88 -7.60
C LEU A 71 2.38 -4.34 -8.96
N LYS A 72 3.70 -4.47 -9.11
CA LYS A 72 4.35 -4.83 -10.39
C LYS A 72 5.10 -6.14 -10.34
N GLN A 73 5.73 -6.42 -9.21
CA GLN A 73 6.66 -7.54 -9.08
C GLN A 73 6.48 -8.20 -7.72
N GLY A 74 6.99 -9.41 -7.65
CA GLY A 74 7.00 -10.26 -6.48
C GLY A 74 8.07 -11.32 -6.65
N PRO A 75 8.48 -11.97 -5.54
CA PRO A 75 9.64 -12.85 -5.53
C PRO A 75 9.38 -14.19 -6.24
N TYR A 76 8.13 -14.50 -6.57
CA TYR A 76 7.72 -15.79 -7.12
C TYR A 76 7.02 -15.60 -8.47
N GLY A 77 7.59 -16.18 -9.52
CA GLY A 77 7.02 -16.17 -10.87
C GLY A 77 6.90 -14.79 -11.51
N SER A 78 7.64 -13.79 -10.99
CA SER A 78 7.59 -12.39 -11.45
C SER A 78 6.18 -11.78 -11.44
N ARG A 79 5.29 -12.24 -10.55
CA ARG A 79 3.91 -11.76 -10.45
C ARG A 79 3.76 -10.66 -9.42
N ALA A 80 2.80 -9.77 -9.61
CA ALA A 80 2.46 -8.77 -8.60
C ALA A 80 2.03 -9.44 -7.29
N VAL A 81 2.53 -8.93 -6.16
CA VAL A 81 2.15 -9.39 -4.81
C VAL A 81 0.79 -8.82 -4.41
N LEU A 82 0.50 -7.58 -4.84
CA LEU A 82 -0.74 -6.87 -4.50
C LEU A 82 -1.57 -6.61 -5.74
N ASN A 83 -2.88 -6.54 -5.55
CA ASN A 83 -3.84 -6.09 -6.55
C ASN A 83 -4.47 -4.74 -6.15
N ARG A 84 -4.94 -4.59 -4.91
CA ARG A 84 -5.58 -3.36 -4.42
C ARG A 84 -4.96 -2.88 -3.11
N VAL A 85 -4.73 -1.57 -3.03
CA VAL A 85 -4.14 -0.89 -1.87
C VAL A 85 -5.10 0.15 -1.33
N LEU A 86 -5.24 0.19 -0.01
CA LEU A 86 -5.97 1.22 0.72
C LEU A 86 -5.00 2.12 1.48
N VAL A 87 -5.07 3.42 1.25
CA VAL A 87 -4.35 4.42 2.05
C VAL A 87 -5.36 5.23 2.84
N VAL A 88 -5.25 5.17 4.17
CA VAL A 88 -6.06 5.94 5.12
C VAL A 88 -5.18 7.03 5.74
N THR A 89 -5.62 8.27 5.68
CA THR A 89 -4.82 9.44 6.06
C THR A 89 -5.71 10.53 6.68
N PRO A 90 -5.17 11.54 7.40
CA PRO A 90 -5.96 12.73 7.75
C PRO A 90 -6.59 13.38 6.51
N SER A 91 -7.79 13.95 6.66
CA SER A 91 -8.56 14.57 5.55
C SER A 91 -7.74 15.62 4.78
N SER A 92 -6.91 16.40 5.49
CA SER A 92 -6.02 17.42 4.91
C SER A 92 -4.89 16.85 4.03
N LEU A 93 -4.55 15.56 4.19
CA LEU A 93 -3.44 14.91 3.51
C LEU A 93 -3.86 14.02 2.34
N VAL A 94 -5.15 13.72 2.17
CA VAL A 94 -5.67 12.87 1.08
C VAL A 94 -5.24 13.41 -0.30
N ALA A 95 -5.43 14.71 -0.53
CA ALA A 95 -5.03 15.36 -1.77
C ALA A 95 -3.50 15.36 -1.95
N ASN A 96 -2.74 15.46 -0.86
CA ASN A 96 -1.28 15.40 -0.91
C ASN A 96 -0.79 14.01 -1.32
N TRP A 97 -1.36 12.95 -0.75
CA TRP A 97 -1.07 11.57 -1.16
C TRP A 97 -1.33 11.34 -2.66
N SER A 98 -2.47 11.82 -3.19
CA SER A 98 -2.75 11.74 -4.62
C SER A 98 -1.68 12.46 -5.47
N LYS A 99 -1.27 13.67 -5.04
CA LYS A 99 -0.21 14.43 -5.71
C LYS A 99 1.14 13.72 -5.65
N GLU A 100 1.48 13.07 -4.55
CA GLU A 100 2.74 12.32 -4.42
C GLU A 100 2.76 11.11 -5.37
N PHE A 101 1.68 10.32 -5.45
CA PHE A 101 1.58 9.26 -6.47
C PHE A 101 1.73 9.82 -7.89
N GLN A 102 1.02 10.89 -8.22
CA GLN A 102 1.13 11.54 -9.53
C GLN A 102 2.54 12.10 -9.79
N ARG A 103 3.19 12.68 -8.79
CA ARG A 103 4.52 13.28 -8.91
C ARG A 103 5.59 12.24 -9.23
N TRP A 104 5.55 11.09 -8.56
CA TRP A 104 6.62 10.10 -8.65
C TRP A 104 6.39 9.03 -9.72
N LEU A 105 5.13 8.74 -10.04
CA LEU A 105 4.79 7.70 -11.01
C LEU A 105 4.12 8.24 -12.27
N GLY A 106 3.60 9.47 -12.28
CA GLY A 106 2.76 9.96 -13.37
C GLY A 106 1.39 9.29 -13.40
N ARG A 107 0.45 9.85 -14.18
CA ARG A 107 -0.92 9.30 -14.30
C ARG A 107 -0.97 8.08 -15.20
N GLU A 108 -0.02 7.97 -16.12
CA GLU A 108 0.11 6.87 -17.07
C GLU A 108 0.53 5.55 -16.42
N ARG A 109 1.28 5.60 -15.31
CA ARG A 109 1.72 4.39 -14.60
C ARG A 109 0.73 3.96 -13.52
N LEU A 110 0.18 4.91 -12.77
CA LEU A 110 -0.71 4.64 -11.66
C LEU A 110 -1.72 5.77 -11.46
N THR A 111 -3.00 5.42 -11.52
CA THR A 111 -4.10 6.30 -11.14
C THR A 111 -4.59 5.93 -9.74
N THR A 112 -4.88 6.94 -8.92
CA THR A 112 -5.45 6.79 -7.59
C THR A 112 -6.94 7.16 -7.60
N PHE A 113 -7.77 6.44 -6.85
CA PHE A 113 -9.15 6.81 -6.57
C PHE A 113 -9.23 7.56 -5.24
N VAL A 114 -9.75 8.79 -5.25
CA VAL A 114 -9.94 9.58 -4.03
C VAL A 114 -11.39 9.49 -3.60
N VAL A 115 -11.63 9.00 -2.38
CA VAL A 115 -12.97 8.95 -1.79
C VAL A 115 -13.35 10.32 -1.25
N ASP A 116 -14.51 10.83 -1.68
CA ASP A 116 -15.04 12.12 -1.26
C ASP A 116 -16.59 12.14 -1.24
N GLN A 117 -17.18 13.33 -1.21
CA GLN A 117 -18.64 13.46 -1.19
C GLN A 117 -19.31 13.00 -2.49
N LYS A 118 -18.60 12.99 -3.62
CA LYS A 118 -19.11 12.61 -4.94
C LYS A 118 -18.68 11.20 -5.36
N SER A 119 -17.52 10.75 -4.90
CA SER A 119 -16.87 9.51 -5.31
C SER A 119 -16.85 8.53 -4.13
N LYS A 120 -17.62 7.45 -4.20
CA LYS A 120 -17.83 6.49 -3.10
C LYS A 120 -16.98 5.24 -3.26
N PRO A 121 -16.65 4.52 -2.17
CA PRO A 121 -15.84 3.30 -2.27
C PRO A 121 -16.43 2.23 -3.20
N LYS A 122 -17.77 2.11 -3.31
CA LYS A 122 -18.39 1.18 -4.26
C LYS A 122 -18.01 1.43 -5.72
N GLU A 123 -17.76 2.68 -6.10
CA GLU A 123 -17.31 3.00 -7.46
C GLU A 123 -15.90 2.47 -7.73
N PHE A 124 -15.01 2.50 -6.73
CA PHE A 124 -13.68 1.91 -6.82
C PHE A 124 -13.73 0.40 -7.08
N ALA A 125 -14.71 -0.31 -6.51
CA ALA A 125 -14.88 -1.75 -6.75
C ALA A 125 -15.03 -2.05 -8.27
N ASN A 126 -15.73 -1.17 -9.00
CA ASN A 126 -16.03 -1.31 -10.42
C ASN A 126 -14.90 -0.80 -11.35
N LEU A 127 -13.78 -0.33 -10.81
CA LEU A 127 -12.65 0.20 -11.58
C LEU A 127 -11.44 -0.75 -11.51
N PRO A 128 -11.38 -1.81 -12.34
CA PRO A 128 -10.33 -2.83 -12.24
C PRO A 128 -8.92 -2.30 -12.51
N HIS A 129 -8.79 -1.20 -13.26
CA HIS A 129 -7.50 -0.59 -13.58
C HIS A 129 -6.99 0.38 -12.51
N VAL A 130 -7.87 0.80 -11.58
CA VAL A 130 -7.50 1.72 -10.50
C VAL A 130 -7.23 0.89 -9.25
N ARG A 131 -5.95 0.83 -8.85
CA ARG A 131 -5.47 -0.13 -7.84
C ARG A 131 -5.21 0.49 -6.47
N VAL A 132 -5.25 1.81 -6.34
CA VAL A 132 -4.99 2.51 -5.08
C VAL A 132 -6.19 3.38 -4.73
N MET A 133 -6.79 3.15 -3.56
CA MET A 133 -7.85 3.97 -2.99
C MET A 133 -7.28 4.83 -1.86
N LEU A 134 -7.54 6.13 -1.91
CA LEU A 134 -7.18 7.10 -0.89
C LEU A 134 -8.45 7.55 -0.17
N ILE A 135 -8.46 7.46 1.15
CA ILE A 135 -9.62 7.82 1.97
C ILE A 135 -9.18 8.53 3.26
N SER A 136 -9.98 9.47 3.74
CA SER A 136 -9.73 10.04 5.07
C SER A 136 -10.20 9.11 6.18
N TYR A 137 -9.66 9.25 7.39
CA TYR A 137 -10.17 8.51 8.56
C TYR A 137 -11.68 8.71 8.78
N GLU A 138 -12.18 9.94 8.63
CA GLU A 138 -13.60 10.27 8.78
C GLU A 138 -14.46 9.54 7.74
N MET A 139 -14.02 9.55 6.48
CA MET A 139 -14.72 8.88 5.39
C MET A 139 -14.62 7.36 5.49
N PHE A 140 -13.51 6.83 6.00
CA PHE A 140 -13.34 5.40 6.26
C PHE A 140 -14.34 4.90 7.29
N VAL A 141 -14.53 5.63 8.40
CA VAL A 141 -15.55 5.31 9.41
C VAL A 141 -16.95 5.41 8.80
N ARG A 142 -17.23 6.47 8.04
CA ARG A 142 -18.54 6.70 7.41
C ARG A 142 -18.92 5.61 6.41
N TYR A 143 -17.97 5.14 5.61
CA TYR A 143 -18.18 4.16 4.54
C TYR A 143 -17.61 2.78 4.87
N HIS A 144 -17.46 2.45 6.16
CA HIS A 144 -16.86 1.19 6.60
C HIS A 144 -17.51 -0.04 5.95
N GLY A 145 -18.84 -0.05 5.77
CA GLY A 145 -19.54 -1.13 5.08
C GLY A 145 -19.05 -1.32 3.64
N ASP A 146 -19.07 -0.25 2.84
CA ASP A 146 -18.64 -0.28 1.44
C ASP A 146 -17.15 -0.64 1.30
N VAL A 147 -16.31 -0.14 2.21
CA VAL A 147 -14.87 -0.43 2.21
C VAL A 147 -14.60 -1.90 2.57
N ARG A 148 -15.37 -2.47 3.50
CA ARG A 148 -15.26 -3.87 3.92
C ARG A 148 -15.58 -4.86 2.80
N ASP A 149 -16.47 -4.48 1.89
CA ASP A 149 -16.85 -5.32 0.74
C ASP A 149 -15.78 -5.35 -0.37
N ILE A 150 -14.72 -4.55 -0.24
CA ILE A 150 -13.61 -4.48 -1.19
C ILE A 150 -12.41 -5.21 -0.60
N GLN A 151 -11.88 -6.17 -1.35
CA GLN A 151 -10.67 -6.89 -0.97
C GLN A 151 -9.43 -6.00 -1.23
N PHE A 152 -8.73 -5.66 -0.15
CA PHE A 152 -7.45 -4.96 -0.19
C PHE A 152 -6.33 -5.89 0.28
N ASP A 153 -5.20 -5.84 -0.41
CA ASP A 153 -4.02 -6.63 -0.11
C ASP A 153 -3.01 -5.85 0.76
N LEU A 154 -3.16 -4.53 0.86
CA LEU A 154 -2.32 -3.67 1.70
C LEU A 154 -3.11 -2.48 2.22
N LEU A 155 -2.99 -2.25 3.53
CA LEU A 155 -3.50 -1.06 4.21
C LEU A 155 -2.32 -0.20 4.69
N ILE A 156 -2.30 1.06 4.28
CA ILE A 156 -1.35 2.07 4.76
C ILE A 156 -2.13 3.07 5.60
N CYS A 157 -1.72 3.26 6.85
CA CYS A 157 -2.30 4.23 7.77
C CYS A 157 -1.30 5.35 8.05
N ASP A 158 -1.52 6.52 7.46
CA ASP A 158 -0.72 7.71 7.72
C ASP A 158 -1.16 8.37 9.03
N GLU A 159 -0.22 8.87 9.83
CA GLU A 159 -0.47 9.36 11.19
C GLU A 159 -1.26 8.35 12.07
N GLY A 160 -0.90 7.07 11.97
CA GLY A 160 -1.61 5.94 12.59
C GLY A 160 -1.75 6.00 14.11
N HIS A 161 -1.05 6.90 14.81
CA HIS A 161 -1.30 7.17 16.23
C HIS A 161 -2.76 7.60 16.49
N ARG A 162 -3.46 8.16 15.49
CA ARG A 162 -4.89 8.50 15.54
C ARG A 162 -5.82 7.29 15.63
N LEU A 163 -5.37 6.11 15.19
CA LEU A 163 -6.15 4.88 15.23
C LEU A 163 -6.41 4.37 16.65
N LYS A 164 -5.60 4.79 17.64
CA LYS A 164 -5.75 4.39 19.04
C LYS A 164 -7.11 4.78 19.64
N ASN A 165 -7.82 5.75 19.06
CA ASN A 165 -9.12 6.24 19.54
C ASN A 165 -10.32 5.72 18.74
N THR A 166 -10.09 4.92 17.71
CA THR A 166 -11.15 4.39 16.85
C THR A 166 -11.18 2.88 16.96
N ASN A 167 -12.34 2.30 17.30
CA ASN A 167 -12.62 0.87 17.27
C ASN A 167 -12.61 0.30 15.83
N ILE A 168 -11.56 0.60 15.06
CA ILE A 168 -11.31 0.00 13.77
C ILE A 168 -10.70 -1.36 14.08
N ARG A 169 -11.53 -2.40 14.02
CA ARG A 169 -11.04 -3.77 13.92
C ARG A 169 -10.15 -3.79 12.68
N ALA A 170 -8.83 -3.87 12.90
CA ALA A 170 -7.87 -4.03 11.83
C ALA A 170 -8.37 -5.16 10.94
N ALA A 171 -8.73 -4.84 9.70
CA ALA A 171 -9.03 -5.86 8.73
C ALA A 171 -7.75 -6.68 8.57
N THR A 172 -7.76 -7.90 9.11
CA THR A 172 -6.71 -8.87 8.85
C THR A 172 -6.64 -9.05 7.35
N VAL A 173 -5.60 -8.50 6.75
CA VAL A 173 -5.20 -8.85 5.39
C VAL A 173 -4.70 -10.28 5.47
N THR A 174 -5.61 -11.23 5.37
CA THR A 174 -5.24 -12.60 5.01
C THR A 174 -4.72 -12.55 3.58
N PRO A 175 -3.53 -13.10 3.30
CA PRO A 175 -3.11 -13.35 1.93
C PRO A 175 -4.25 -14.13 1.26
N SER A 176 -4.79 -13.54 0.21
CA SER A 176 -5.84 -14.14 -0.61
C SER A 176 -5.48 -15.59 -0.89
N GLY A 177 -6.27 -16.51 -0.35
CA GLY A 177 -6.04 -17.94 -0.46
C GLY A 177 -6.05 -18.37 -1.91
N HIS A 178 -4.87 -18.50 -2.50
CA HIS A 178 -4.57 -19.52 -3.49
C HIS A 178 -3.46 -20.36 -2.88
N LEU A 179 -3.91 -21.44 -2.23
CA LEU A 179 -3.14 -22.65 -2.00
C LEU A 179 -2.68 -23.21 -3.36
#